data_AF-A0A939M200-F1
#
_entry.id   AF-A0A939M200-F1
#
_cell.length_a   1.000
_cell.length_b   1.000
_cell.length_c   1.000
_cell.angle_alpha   90.00
_cell.angle_beta   90.00
_cell.angle_gamma   90.00
#
_symmetry.space_group_name_H-M   'P 1'
#
loop_
_entity.id
_entity.type
_entity.pdbx_description
1 polymer ?
#
loop_
_entity_poly.entity_id
_entity_poly.type
_entity_poly.pdbx_seq_one_letter_code
_entity_poly.pdbx_strand_id
1 'polypeptide(L)'
;MLAGSDENGTHLRCTKRSDDVQSAVIKILKSDPPQIVVSASGRTSSTGWTNPKLGAWYYFDVPKDGIQDFDFTADEPAGISLPVLAPVSADAAITRDPANYWGKGKPLKGVRIHARTNTIEQDLEERSELFDPLGEGLPLPWPFPWRSLQKLSGPGTGGLAVSDNPVGSLLRVYNSGDGLTKDYRPDRYNVENV
;
A
#
# COMPACT_ATOMS: atom_id res chain seq x y z
N MET A 1 -16.27 -33.42 16.23
CA MET A 1 -15.99 -31.98 16.42
C MET A 1 -16.03 -31.73 17.93
N LEU A 2 -14.90 -31.86 18.62
CA LEU A 2 -14.83 -31.71 20.08
C LEU A 2 -14.29 -30.30 20.36
N ALA A 3 -15.14 -29.41 20.88
CA ALA A 3 -14.68 -28.16 21.45
C ALA A 3 -14.05 -28.49 22.81
N GLY A 4 -12.71 -28.51 22.88
CA GLY A 4 -12.01 -28.48 24.15
C GLY A 4 -12.38 -27.19 24.88
N SER A 5 -12.60 -27.26 26.19
CA SER A 5 -12.79 -26.09 27.06
C SER A 5 -11.58 -26.01 27.96
N ASP A 6 -10.86 -24.90 27.91
CA ASP A 6 -9.79 -24.62 28.87
C ASP A 6 -10.41 -24.21 30.21
N GLU A 7 -9.81 -24.66 31.31
CA GLU A 7 -10.25 -24.59 32.70
C GLU A 7 -10.47 -23.19 33.29
N ASN A 8 -10.45 -22.14 32.46
CA ASN A 8 -10.46 -20.74 32.88
C ASN A 8 -11.70 -19.93 32.43
N GLY A 9 -12.78 -20.60 32.01
CA GLY A 9 -14.08 -19.96 31.70
C GLY A 9 -14.05 -18.96 30.53
N THR A 10 -12.92 -18.80 29.86
CA THR A 10 -12.82 -18.02 28.63
C THR A 10 -13.34 -18.90 27.51
N HIS A 11 -14.52 -18.57 26.97
CA HIS A 11 -14.98 -19.18 25.73
C HIS A 11 -13.86 -19.07 24.69
N LEU A 12 -13.26 -20.21 24.34
CA LEU A 12 -12.25 -20.29 23.30
C LEU A 12 -12.91 -19.83 22.02
N ARG A 13 -12.57 -18.62 21.57
CA ARG A 13 -13.00 -18.16 20.25
C ARG A 13 -12.34 -19.07 19.24
N CYS A 14 -13.15 -19.80 18.49
CA CYS A 14 -12.65 -20.63 17.42
C CYS A 14 -12.14 -19.71 16.31
N THR A 15 -10.81 -19.62 16.20
CA THR A 15 -10.15 -19.00 15.06
C THR A 15 -10.42 -19.85 13.81
N LYS A 16 -10.97 -19.24 12.77
CA LYS A 16 -11.18 -19.88 11.47
C LYS A 16 -10.61 -19.03 10.34
N ARG A 17 -10.36 -19.68 9.21
CA ARG A 17 -9.97 -18.97 7.97
C ARG A 17 -11.13 -18.12 7.45
N SER A 18 -10.79 -16.96 6.88
CA SER A 18 -11.74 -16.11 6.16
C SER A 18 -12.35 -16.86 4.98
N ASP A 19 -13.52 -16.43 4.52
CA ASP A 19 -14.21 -17.12 3.44
C ASP A 19 -13.53 -16.87 2.09
N ASP A 20 -13.27 -15.61 1.76
CA ASP A 20 -12.50 -15.18 0.59
C ASP A 20 -11.45 -14.12 0.93
N VAL A 21 -10.46 -14.00 0.03
CA VAL A 21 -9.49 -12.91 -0.03
C VAL A 21 -9.72 -12.21 -1.37
N GLN A 22 -9.74 -10.89 -1.36
CA GLN A 22 -9.98 -10.04 -2.54
C GLN A 22 -8.72 -9.34 -3.01
N SER A 23 -7.86 -8.91 -2.08
CA SER A 23 -6.62 -8.25 -2.44
C SER A 23 -5.52 -8.55 -1.42
N ALA A 24 -4.30 -8.59 -1.94
CA ALA A 24 -3.07 -8.66 -1.20
C ALA A 24 -2.19 -7.48 -1.62
N VAL A 25 -1.51 -6.86 -0.66
CA VAL A 25 -0.51 -5.82 -0.92
C VAL A 25 0.72 -6.11 -0.09
N ILE A 26 1.87 -6.25 -0.74
CA ILE A 26 3.18 -6.33 -0.07
C ILE A 26 3.86 -4.97 -0.18
N LYS A 27 4.42 -4.50 0.93
CA LYS A 27 5.19 -3.25 1.00
C LYS A 27 6.48 -3.50 1.76
N ILE A 28 7.59 -2.99 1.22
CA ILE A 28 8.87 -2.97 1.94
C ILE A 28 9.02 -1.58 2.58
N LEU A 29 9.04 -1.54 3.90
CA LEU A 29 9.33 -0.33 4.66
C LEU A 29 10.84 -0.15 4.77
N LYS A 30 11.32 0.99 4.26
CA LYS A 30 12.71 1.44 4.39
C LYS A 30 12.97 1.80 5.86
N SER A 31 13.44 0.82 6.61
CA SER A 31 13.84 0.91 8.02
C SER A 31 15.16 0.16 8.19
N ASP A 32 15.86 0.38 9.30
CA ASP A 32 17.10 -0.33 9.63
C ASP A 32 16.89 -1.10 10.95
N PRO A 33 16.57 -2.41 10.92
CA PRO A 33 16.52 -3.31 9.76
C PRO A 33 15.24 -3.15 8.91
N PRO A 34 15.26 -3.50 7.61
CA PRO A 34 14.10 -3.39 6.73
C PRO A 34 12.94 -4.28 7.19
N GLN A 35 11.72 -3.79 7.00
CA GLN A 35 10.49 -4.50 7.39
C GLN A 35 9.62 -4.76 6.17
N ILE A 36 9.10 -5.98 6.07
CA ILE A 36 8.15 -6.39 5.04
C ILE A 36 6.77 -6.36 5.68
N VAL A 37 5.87 -5.56 5.13
CA VAL A 37 4.48 -5.48 5.55
C VAL A 37 3.62 -6.13 4.48
N VAL A 38 2.86 -7.14 4.88
CA VAL A 38 1.87 -7.82 4.06
C VAL A 38 0.50 -7.42 4.57
N SER A 39 -0.30 -6.80 3.71
CA SER A 39 -1.68 -6.42 3.98
C SER A 39 -2.60 -7.28 3.13
N ALA A 40 -3.61 -7.91 3.74
CA ALA A 40 -4.63 -8.66 3.03
C ALA A 40 -6.02 -8.12 3.36
N SER A 41 -6.89 -8.09 2.35
CA SER A 41 -8.31 -7.79 2.54
C SER A 41 -9.18 -8.87 1.91
N GLY A 42 -10.28 -9.20 2.56
CA GLY A 42 -11.20 -10.26 2.17
C GLY A 42 -12.57 -10.10 2.77
N ARG A 43 -13.39 -11.14 2.73
CA ARG A 43 -14.71 -11.16 3.38
C ARG A 43 -14.94 -12.40 4.23
N THR A 44 -15.84 -12.25 5.17
CA THR A 44 -16.37 -13.31 6.04
C THR A 44 -17.86 -13.49 5.83
N SER A 45 -18.36 -14.70 6.05
CA SER A 45 -19.75 -15.14 5.86
C SER A 45 -20.76 -14.47 6.78
N SER A 46 -20.31 -13.86 7.87
CA SER A 46 -21.15 -13.12 8.80
C SER A 46 -20.46 -11.87 9.34
N THR A 47 -21.22 -11.04 10.05
CA THR A 47 -20.72 -9.87 10.78
C THR A 47 -20.15 -10.23 12.14
N GLY A 48 -19.26 -9.40 12.68
CA GLY A 48 -18.79 -9.51 14.06
C GLY A 48 -17.59 -10.45 14.25
N TRP A 49 -16.94 -10.84 13.15
CA TRP A 49 -15.62 -11.45 13.20
C TRP A 49 -14.62 -10.48 13.82
N THR A 50 -13.73 -10.99 14.66
CA THR A 50 -12.77 -10.17 15.40
C THR A 50 -11.36 -10.71 15.23
N ASN A 51 -10.36 -9.90 15.59
CA ASN A 51 -8.96 -10.33 15.64
C ASN A 51 -8.44 -10.97 14.33
N PRO A 52 -8.62 -10.31 13.18
CA PRO A 52 -8.12 -10.84 11.93
C PRO A 52 -6.58 -10.86 11.95
N LYS A 53 -6.00 -11.98 11.52
CA LYS A 53 -4.58 -12.28 11.59
C LYS A 53 -4.11 -12.97 10.32
N LEU A 54 -2.89 -12.61 9.90
CA LEU A 54 -2.15 -13.31 8.87
C LEU A 54 -1.08 -14.17 9.54
N GLY A 55 -1.27 -15.48 9.53
CA GLY A 55 -0.33 -16.44 10.07
C GLY A 55 0.65 -16.89 9.01
N ALA A 56 1.91 -16.48 9.09
CA ALA A 56 2.96 -16.96 8.18
C ALA A 56 3.25 -18.45 8.40
N TRP A 57 3.38 -19.20 7.32
CA TRP A 57 3.78 -20.60 7.38
C TRP A 57 5.29 -20.73 7.63
N TYR A 58 5.67 -21.56 8.59
CA TYR A 58 7.06 -21.86 8.86
C TYR A 58 7.45 -23.14 8.14
N TYR A 59 8.42 -23.02 7.24
CA TYR A 59 8.97 -24.13 6.49
C TYR A 59 10.23 -24.67 7.15
N PHE A 60 10.42 -25.99 7.12
CA PHE A 60 11.69 -26.62 7.47
C PHE A 60 12.73 -26.41 6.38
N ASP A 61 12.33 -26.58 5.12
CA ASP A 61 13.17 -26.35 3.94
C ASP A 61 12.67 -25.15 3.14
N VAL A 62 13.60 -24.42 2.52
CA VAL A 62 13.24 -23.28 1.67
C VAL A 62 12.32 -23.75 0.53
N PRO A 63 11.15 -23.12 0.33
CA PRO A 63 10.25 -23.47 -0.76
C PRO A 63 10.94 -23.26 -2.11
N LYS A 64 10.74 -24.19 -3.05
CA LYS A 64 11.34 -24.13 -4.40
C LYS A 64 10.93 -22.86 -5.17
N ASP A 65 9.71 -22.40 -4.92
CA ASP A 65 9.15 -21.23 -5.57
C ASP A 65 9.67 -19.93 -4.96
N GLY A 66 10.14 -19.95 -3.70
CA GLY A 66 10.63 -18.77 -2.98
C GLY A 66 9.51 -17.85 -2.47
N ILE A 67 8.26 -18.32 -2.50
CA ILE A 67 7.06 -17.61 -2.05
C ILE A 67 6.77 -17.97 -0.58
N GLN A 68 6.37 -16.97 0.20
CA GLN A 68 5.94 -17.17 1.58
C GLN A 68 4.42 -17.34 1.64
N ASP A 69 3.98 -18.45 2.22
CA ASP A 69 2.55 -18.70 2.43
C ASP A 69 2.06 -18.10 3.75
N PHE A 70 0.83 -17.61 3.73
CA PHE A 70 0.10 -17.08 4.89
C PHE A 70 -1.32 -17.63 4.92
N ASP A 71 -1.81 -17.93 6.12
CA ASP A 71 -3.23 -18.18 6.35
C ASP A 71 -3.92 -16.92 6.84
N PHE A 72 -5.01 -16.55 6.17
CA PHE A 72 -5.86 -15.46 6.62
C PHE A 72 -6.94 -15.98 7.57
N THR A 73 -6.81 -15.66 8.85
CA THR A 73 -7.66 -16.18 9.92
C THR A 73 -8.30 -15.05 10.73
N ALA A 74 -9.45 -15.33 11.33
CA ALA A 74 -10.16 -14.44 12.22
C ALA A 74 -10.97 -15.22 13.25
N ASP A 75 -11.29 -14.59 14.37
CA ASP A 75 -12.05 -15.18 15.46
C ASP A 75 -13.55 -15.02 15.20
N GLU A 76 -14.30 -16.12 15.29
CA GLU A 76 -15.74 -16.13 15.09
C GLU A 76 -16.49 -15.24 16.10
N PRO A 77 -17.61 -14.61 15.69
CA PRO A 77 -18.46 -13.84 16.59
C PRO A 77 -19.05 -14.73 17.70
N ALA A 78 -18.98 -14.28 18.95
CA ALA A 78 -19.53 -15.00 20.11
C ALA A 78 -21.04 -14.74 20.36
N GLY A 79 -21.70 -13.99 19.49
CA GLY A 79 -23.09 -13.54 19.67
C GLY A 79 -23.90 -13.55 18.37
N ILE A 80 -25.05 -12.89 18.38
CA ILE A 80 -25.92 -12.80 17.20
C ILE A 80 -25.16 -12.10 16.06
N SER A 81 -24.88 -12.85 14.99
CA SER A 81 -24.25 -12.34 13.78
C SER A 81 -25.24 -12.39 12.62
N LEU A 82 -25.26 -11.36 11.79
CA LEU A 82 -26.05 -11.38 10.56
C LEU A 82 -25.30 -12.18 9.49
N PRO A 83 -25.96 -13.08 8.75
CA PRO A 83 -25.36 -13.86 7.67
C PRO A 83 -25.19 -12.99 6.41
N VAL A 84 -24.33 -11.99 6.50
CA VAL A 84 -23.98 -11.08 5.41
C VAL A 84 -22.48 -11.06 5.24
N LEU A 85 -22.04 -10.97 3.98
CA LEU A 85 -20.62 -10.88 3.64
C LEU A 85 -20.04 -9.57 4.19
N ALA A 86 -19.20 -9.66 5.20
CA ALA A 86 -18.57 -8.51 5.85
C ALA A 86 -17.10 -8.39 5.43
N PRO A 87 -16.59 -7.19 5.10
CA PRO A 87 -15.19 -7.00 4.77
C PRO A 87 -14.32 -7.15 6.02
N VAL A 88 -13.14 -7.76 5.85
CA VAL A 88 -12.13 -7.94 6.90
C VAL A 88 -10.74 -7.69 6.33
N SER A 89 -9.86 -7.10 7.13
CA SER A 89 -8.47 -6.82 6.74
C SER A 89 -7.51 -7.18 7.87
N ALA A 90 -6.33 -7.68 7.53
CA ALA A 90 -5.24 -7.91 8.47
C ALA A 90 -3.90 -7.53 7.85
N ASP A 91 -2.96 -7.20 8.73
CA ASP A 91 -1.60 -6.86 8.39
C ASP A 91 -0.63 -7.77 9.15
N ALA A 92 0.43 -8.20 8.49
CA ALA A 92 1.57 -8.87 9.11
C ALA A 92 2.85 -8.10 8.80
N ALA A 93 3.61 -7.78 9.83
CA ALA A 93 4.92 -7.17 9.72
C ALA A 93 6.00 -8.20 10.01
N ILE A 94 6.91 -8.43 9.06
CA ILE A 94 8.05 -9.32 9.20
C ILE A 94 9.33 -8.48 9.19
N THR A 95 10.06 -8.55 10.29
CA THR A 95 11.36 -7.85 10.42
C THR A 95 12.48 -8.73 9.88
N ARG A 96 12.53 -8.86 8.55
CA ARG A 96 13.60 -9.57 7.83
C ARG A 96 13.91 -8.84 6.52
N ASP A 97 15.16 -8.95 6.09
CA ASP A 97 15.60 -8.43 4.80
C ASP A 97 14.96 -9.22 3.65
N PRO A 98 14.21 -8.56 2.73
CA PRO A 98 13.60 -9.23 1.58
C PRO A 98 14.64 -9.91 0.67
N ALA A 99 15.87 -9.35 0.57
CA ALA A 99 16.92 -9.92 -0.29
C ALA A 99 17.53 -11.22 0.28
N ASN A 100 17.44 -11.42 1.59
CA ASN A 100 18.01 -12.56 2.31
C ASN A 100 16.95 -13.32 3.13
N TYR A 101 15.68 -13.24 2.72
CA TYR A 101 14.55 -13.73 3.50
C TYR A 101 14.64 -15.21 3.85
N TRP A 102 15.04 -16.04 2.86
CA TRP A 102 15.19 -17.49 3.01
C TRP A 102 16.62 -17.93 3.36
N GLY A 103 17.52 -16.98 3.59
CA GLY A 103 18.95 -17.20 3.78
C GLY A 103 19.80 -16.37 2.82
N LYS A 104 21.13 -16.50 2.95
CA LYS A 104 22.10 -15.70 2.19
C LYS A 104 21.91 -15.87 0.68
N GLY A 105 21.58 -14.79 -0.01
CA GLY A 105 21.39 -14.76 -1.47
C GLY A 105 20.09 -15.41 -1.95
N LYS A 106 19.10 -15.63 -1.08
CA LYS A 106 17.79 -16.16 -1.44
C LYS A 106 16.70 -15.12 -1.13
N PRO A 107 16.28 -14.32 -2.13
CA PRO A 107 15.27 -13.28 -1.92
C PRO A 107 13.88 -13.90 -1.77
N LEU A 108 12.99 -13.15 -1.12
CA LEU A 108 11.55 -13.41 -1.15
C LEU A 108 11.03 -13.09 -2.54
N LYS A 109 10.43 -14.06 -3.24
CA LYS A 109 9.85 -13.80 -4.57
C LYS A 109 8.44 -13.23 -4.51
N GLY A 110 7.69 -13.54 -3.45
CA GLY A 110 6.29 -13.17 -3.34
C GLY A 110 5.63 -13.74 -2.11
N VAL A 111 4.33 -13.48 -2.00
CA VAL A 111 3.47 -13.92 -0.90
C VAL A 111 2.23 -14.62 -1.46
N ARG A 112 1.88 -15.76 -0.86
CA ARG A 112 0.66 -16.51 -1.16
C ARG A 112 -0.25 -16.50 0.06
N ILE A 113 -1.48 -15.99 -0.07
CA ILE A 113 -2.45 -15.95 1.03
C ILE A 113 -3.55 -16.96 0.76
N HIS A 114 -3.74 -17.88 1.71
CA HIS A 114 -4.77 -18.90 1.69
C HIS A 114 -6.00 -18.44 2.47
N ALA A 115 -7.15 -18.45 1.79
CA ALA A 115 -8.47 -18.34 2.38
C ALA A 115 -9.13 -19.72 2.47
N ARG A 116 -10.39 -19.77 2.90
CA ARG A 116 -11.18 -21.01 2.86
C ARG A 116 -11.50 -21.46 1.43
N THR A 117 -11.85 -20.52 0.55
CA THR A 117 -12.35 -20.83 -0.80
C THR A 117 -11.40 -20.46 -1.94
N ASN A 118 -10.41 -19.62 -1.66
CA ASN A 118 -9.52 -19.03 -2.65
C ASN A 118 -8.09 -18.96 -2.11
N THR A 119 -7.13 -18.93 -3.03
CA THR A 119 -5.74 -18.57 -2.77
C THR A 119 -5.33 -17.42 -3.71
N ILE A 120 -4.74 -16.35 -3.16
CA ILE A 120 -4.17 -15.23 -3.93
C ILE A 120 -2.66 -15.28 -3.83
N GLU A 121 -1.99 -15.14 -4.98
CA GLU A 121 -0.55 -14.98 -5.08
C GLU A 121 -0.24 -13.55 -5.48
N GLN A 122 0.75 -12.96 -4.81
CA GLN A 122 1.28 -11.65 -5.13
C GLN A 122 2.80 -11.73 -5.20
N ASP A 123 3.34 -11.42 -6.36
CA ASP A 123 4.77 -11.35 -6.55
C ASP A 123 5.33 -10.07 -5.92
N LEU A 124 6.53 -10.20 -5.35
CA LEU A 124 7.32 -9.08 -4.87
C LEU A 124 8.05 -8.49 -6.07
N GLU A 125 7.35 -7.71 -6.88
CA GLU A 125 8.01 -6.92 -7.91
C GLU A 125 8.94 -5.90 -7.22
N GLU A 126 10.26 -6.11 -7.31
CA GLU A 126 11.30 -5.22 -6.77
C GLU A 126 11.33 -3.82 -7.43
N ARG A 127 10.43 -3.60 -8.38
CA ARG A 127 10.10 -2.30 -8.96
C ARG A 127 8.65 -2.06 -8.59
N SER A 128 8.34 -1.13 -7.70
CA SER A 128 8.01 0.20 -8.20
C SER A 128 7.81 0.19 -9.71
N GLU A 129 6.61 -0.14 -10.18
CA GLU A 129 6.02 0.70 -11.23
C GLU A 129 6.17 2.12 -10.67
N LEU A 130 7.25 2.85 -10.98
CA LEU A 130 7.29 3.58 -12.23
C LEU A 130 5.89 4.13 -12.50
N PHE A 131 5.42 4.98 -11.58
CA PHE A 131 5.20 6.34 -12.06
C PHE A 131 6.54 6.78 -12.67
N ASP A 132 6.82 6.32 -13.89
CA ASP A 132 7.60 7.10 -14.82
C ASP A 132 6.79 8.39 -14.91
N PRO A 133 7.26 9.55 -14.41
CA PRO A 133 6.88 10.78 -15.07
C PRO A 133 7.46 10.65 -16.48
N LEU A 134 6.74 9.91 -17.34
CA LEU A 134 7.04 9.82 -18.74
C LEU A 134 6.91 11.26 -19.20
N GLY A 135 8.07 11.90 -19.36
CA GLY A 135 8.17 13.13 -20.08
C GLY A 135 7.39 12.97 -21.37
N GLU A 136 6.70 14.04 -21.75
CA GLU A 136 6.18 14.19 -23.10
C GLU A 136 5.05 13.20 -23.45
N GLY A 137 3.92 13.30 -22.73
CA GLY A 137 2.58 13.06 -23.28
C GLY A 137 2.12 11.62 -23.54
N LEU A 138 1.25 11.11 -22.67
CA LEU A 138 0.19 10.10 -22.92
C LEU A 138 -0.83 10.16 -21.75
N PRO A 139 -2.07 9.66 -21.90
CA PRO A 139 -3.30 10.35 -21.52
C PRO A 139 -3.81 9.97 -20.12
N LEU A 140 -4.16 10.96 -19.30
CA LEU A 140 -4.85 10.74 -18.02
C LEU A 140 -6.31 10.25 -18.27
N PRO A 141 -6.95 9.58 -17.29
CA PRO A 141 -7.62 10.37 -16.26
C PRO A 141 -7.62 9.76 -14.85
N TRP A 142 -6.92 10.44 -13.95
CA TRP A 142 -7.29 10.58 -12.53
C TRP A 142 -7.37 12.08 -12.23
N PRO A 143 -8.16 12.54 -11.25
CA PRO A 143 -8.77 11.76 -10.17
C PRO A 143 -10.31 11.60 -10.32
N PHE A 144 -10.93 10.72 -9.55
CA PHE A 144 -12.39 10.53 -9.46
C PHE A 144 -13.21 11.85 -9.24
N PRO A 145 -14.56 11.84 -9.16
CA PRO A 145 -15.58 11.45 -10.14
C PRO A 145 -16.79 12.43 -10.14
N TRP A 146 -16.90 13.41 -11.06
CA TRP A 146 -18.15 14.14 -11.31
C TRP A 146 -18.51 14.18 -12.80
N ARG A 147 -19.55 13.40 -13.12
CA ARG A 147 -20.62 13.64 -14.09
C ARG A 147 -20.38 14.65 -15.23
N SER A 148 -20.60 14.14 -16.44
CA SER A 148 -21.22 14.86 -17.57
C SER A 148 -20.55 16.14 -18.07
N LEU A 149 -19.67 15.99 -19.05
CA LEU A 149 -19.57 17.00 -20.12
C LEU A 149 -19.27 16.35 -21.47
N GLN A 150 -20.05 15.32 -21.84
CA GLN A 150 -20.39 15.21 -23.24
C GLN A 150 -21.18 16.48 -23.58
N LYS A 151 -20.61 17.28 -24.49
CA LYS A 151 -21.17 18.50 -25.10
C LYS A 151 -20.59 19.81 -24.56
N LEU A 152 -19.34 20.07 -24.89
CA LEU A 152 -18.86 21.40 -25.29
C LEU A 152 -17.62 21.23 -26.17
N SER A 153 -17.84 20.74 -27.39
CA SER A 153 -16.93 21.02 -28.51
C SER A 153 -17.05 22.52 -28.82
N GLY A 154 -16.10 23.31 -28.34
CA GLY A 154 -15.94 24.72 -28.68
C GLY A 154 -14.49 25.13 -28.42
N PRO A 155 -13.84 25.85 -29.35
CA PRO A 155 -12.43 26.20 -29.22
C PRO A 155 -12.31 27.41 -28.30
N GLY A 156 -11.56 27.28 -27.21
CA GLY A 156 -11.20 28.45 -26.43
C GLY A 156 -10.85 28.18 -24.98
N THR A 157 -9.67 28.68 -24.64
CA THR A 157 -9.42 29.42 -23.40
C THR A 157 -9.10 28.59 -22.15
N GLY A 158 -7.83 28.68 -21.74
CA GLY A 158 -7.48 28.74 -20.31
C GLY A 158 -6.90 27.46 -19.72
N GLY A 159 -5.67 27.12 -20.11
CA GLY A 159 -4.78 26.44 -19.17
C GLY A 159 -4.62 27.32 -17.93
N LEU A 160 -4.73 26.71 -16.75
CA LEU A 160 -4.31 27.30 -15.49
C LEU A 160 -2.84 27.68 -15.62
N ALA A 161 -2.60 28.97 -15.87
CA ALA A 161 -1.30 29.56 -15.73
C ALA A 161 -0.88 29.39 -14.26
N VAL A 162 0.15 28.59 -14.01
CA VAL A 162 1.10 28.99 -12.97
C VAL A 162 1.61 30.33 -13.47
N SER A 163 1.07 31.41 -12.92
CA SER A 163 1.66 32.69 -13.14
C SER A 163 2.98 32.68 -12.38
N ASP A 164 4.06 32.31 -13.05
CA ASP A 164 5.42 32.83 -12.82
C ASP A 164 5.44 34.36 -13.09
N ASN A 165 4.40 35.07 -12.64
CA ASN A 165 4.31 36.50 -12.69
C ASN A 165 4.79 37.00 -11.32
N PRO A 166 5.95 37.67 -11.24
CA PRO A 166 6.47 38.23 -9.99
C PRO A 166 5.67 39.49 -9.60
N VAL A 167 4.36 39.38 -9.49
CA VAL A 167 3.49 40.50 -9.10
C VAL A 167 3.32 40.43 -7.59
N GLY A 168 4.13 41.23 -6.89
CA GLY A 168 4.12 41.35 -5.42
C GLY A 168 5.43 40.99 -4.73
N SER A 169 6.41 40.43 -5.44
CA SER A 169 7.73 40.07 -4.90
C SER A 169 8.78 41.13 -5.26
N LEU A 170 9.70 41.41 -4.33
CA LEU A 170 10.80 42.36 -4.58
C LEU A 170 11.78 41.76 -5.59
N LEU A 171 11.99 42.45 -6.71
CA LEU A 171 12.97 42.06 -7.73
C LEU A 171 14.33 42.70 -7.41
N ARG A 172 15.37 41.87 -7.25
CA ARG A 172 16.76 42.34 -7.12
C ARG A 172 17.55 41.91 -8.35
N VAL A 173 18.07 42.89 -9.09
CA VAL A 173 18.99 42.66 -10.21
C VAL A 173 20.43 42.77 -9.70
N TYR A 174 21.30 41.84 -10.08
CA TYR A 174 22.72 41.84 -9.69
C TYR A 174 23.63 41.50 -10.88
N ASN A 175 24.90 41.90 -10.80
CA ASN A 175 25.91 41.58 -11.81
C ASN A 175 26.69 40.31 -11.43
N SER A 176 27.20 39.60 -12.43
CA SER A 176 28.07 38.44 -12.23
C SER A 176 29.29 38.81 -11.37
N GLY A 177 29.34 38.27 -10.15
CA GLY A 177 30.42 38.52 -9.18
C GLY A 177 30.00 39.17 -7.87
N ASP A 178 28.76 39.66 -7.76
CA ASP A 178 28.25 40.22 -6.50
C ASP A 178 28.02 39.13 -5.44
N GLY A 179 28.42 39.44 -4.19
CA GLY A 179 28.20 38.56 -3.05
C GLY A 179 26.71 38.46 -2.70
N LEU A 180 26.07 37.36 -3.12
CA LEU A 180 24.70 37.03 -2.73
C LEU A 180 24.66 36.05 -1.57
N THR A 181 23.79 36.35 -0.60
CA THR A 181 23.41 35.39 0.43
C THR A 181 22.58 34.29 -0.23
N LYS A 182 22.96 33.02 -0.01
CA LYS A 182 22.30 31.84 -0.60
C LYS A 182 21.06 31.39 0.19
N ASP A 183 20.42 32.30 0.91
CA ASP A 183 19.22 32.00 1.69
C ASP A 183 17.98 31.95 0.78
N TYR A 184 17.16 30.91 0.95
CA TYR A 184 15.89 30.79 0.25
C TYR A 184 14.86 31.73 0.88
N ARG A 185 14.33 32.66 0.08
CA ARG A 185 13.32 33.64 0.48
C ARG A 185 12.20 33.71 -0.56
N PRO A 186 10.95 33.37 -0.20
CA PRO A 186 9.83 33.33 -1.15
C PRO A 186 9.30 34.72 -1.54
N ASP A 187 9.70 35.78 -0.84
CA ASP A 187 9.29 37.17 -1.04
C ASP A 187 10.20 37.97 -2.00
N ARG A 188 11.32 37.39 -2.45
CA ARG A 188 12.33 38.06 -3.29
C ARG A 188 12.73 37.20 -4.50
N TYR A 189 12.75 37.80 -5.68
CA TYR A 189 13.31 37.20 -6.89
C TYR A 189 14.66 37.86 -7.22
N ASN A 190 15.70 37.04 -7.41
CA ASN A 190 17.02 37.50 -7.83
C ASN A 190 17.18 37.24 -9.33
N VAL A 191 17.59 38.25 -10.09
CA VAL A 191 17.86 38.16 -11.54
C VAL A 191 19.29 38.59 -11.80
N GLU A 192 20.06 37.75 -12.51
CA GLU A 192 21.38 38.13 -13.00
C GLU A 192 21.25 38.95 -14.28
N ASN A 193 22.03 40.03 -14.36
CA ASN A 193 22.20 40.78 -15.59
C ASN A 193 23.37 40.16 -16.36
N VAL A 194 23.07 39.59 -17.53
CA VAL A 194 24.03 38.96 -18.46
C VAL A 194 24.66 40.00 -19.37
#